data_AF-A0A099ZFE1-F1
#
_entry.id   AF-A0A099ZFE1-F1
#
_cell.length_a   1.000
_cell.length_b   1.000
_cell.length_c   1.000
_cell.angle_alpha   90.00
_cell.angle_beta   90.00
_cell.angle_gamma   90.00
#
_symmetry.space_group_name_H-M   'P 1'
#
loop_
_entity.id
_entity.type
_entity.pdbx_description
1 polymer ?
#
loop_
_entity_poly.entity_id
_entity_poly.type
_entity_poly.pdbx_seq_one_letter_code
_entity_poly.pdbx_strand_id
1 'polypeptide(L)' 'NRYKLKRGKFHLHRRKIIFTVRVTERWNRLPREDVESPSLEIFQTHLDAALCNLV' A
#
# COMPACT_ATOMS: atom_id res chain seq x y z
N ASN A 1 4.14 8.06 -28.92
CA ASN A 1 4.30 7.10 -27.79
C ASN A 1 4.47 7.67 -26.37
N ARG A 2 4.78 8.96 -26.15
CA ARG A 2 4.99 9.50 -24.77
C ARG A 2 3.72 9.74 -23.94
N TYR A 3 2.55 9.91 -24.58
CA TYR A 3 1.28 10.17 -23.89
C TYR A 3 0.70 8.92 -23.19
N LYS A 4 0.91 7.72 -23.74
CA LYS A 4 0.38 6.47 -23.15
C LYS A 4 1.07 6.11 -21.83
N LEU A 5 2.37 6.37 -21.71
CA LEU A 5 3.15 6.15 -20.47
C LEU A 5 2.77 7.12 -19.35
N LYS A 6 2.49 8.39 -19.66
CA LYS A 6 2.01 9.37 -18.67
C LYS A 6 0.66 8.98 -18.09
N ARG A 7 -0.26 8.47 -18.92
CA ARG A 7 -1.58 7.97 -18.47
C ARG A 7 -1.45 6.73 -17.58
N GLY A 8 -0.58 5.77 -17.94
CA GLY A 8 -0.29 4.59 -17.10
C GLY A 8 0.33 4.95 -15.74
N LYS A 9 1.31 5.86 -15.72
CA LYS A 9 1.92 6.37 -14.48
C LYS A 9 0.91 7.12 -13.60
N PHE A 10 0.03 7.91 -14.20
CA PHE A 10 -1.04 8.60 -13.47
C PHE A 10 -2.02 7.61 -12.83
N HIS A 11 -2.43 6.57 -13.57
CA HIS A 11 -3.31 5.53 -13.04
C HIS A 11 -2.62 4.73 -11.92
N LEU A 12 -1.34 4.41 -12.05
CA LEU A 12 -0.55 3.75 -11.00
C LEU A 12 -0.43 4.61 -9.75
N HIS A 13 -0.08 5.89 -9.89
CA HIS A 13 0.02 6.82 -8.77
C HIS A 13 -1.32 6.98 -8.05
N ARG A 14 -2.41 7.13 -8.80
CA ARG A 14 -3.77 7.21 -8.24
C ARG A 14 -4.18 5.91 -7.54
N ARG A 15 -3.83 4.75 -8.08
CA ARG A 15 -4.05 3.44 -7.43
C ARG A 15 -3.23 3.31 -6.15
N LYS A 16 -1.98 3.78 -6.14
CA LYS A 16 -1.12 3.79 -4.94
C LYS A 16 -1.76 4.61 -3.82
N ILE A 17 -2.21 5.83 -4.10
CA ILE A 17 -2.88 6.70 -3.11
C ILE A 17 -4.18 6.04 -2.58
N ILE A 18 -5.05 5.54 -3.47
CA ILE A 18 -6.32 4.91 -3.07
C ILE A 18 -6.06 3.64 -2.26
N PHE A 19 -5.06 2.85 -2.63
CA PHE A 19 -4.69 1.64 -1.94
C PHE A 19 -4.17 1.95 -0.54
N THR A 20 -3.26 2.90 -0.39
CA THR A 20 -2.75 3.33 0.93
C THR A 20 -3.88 3.79 1.84
N VAL A 21 -4.77 4.68 1.37
CA VAL A 21 -5.89 5.19 2.19
C VAL A 21 -6.83 4.06 2.61
N ARG A 22 -7.23 3.18 1.69
CA ARG A 22 -8.15 2.06 1.99
C ARG A 22 -7.53 1.02 2.92
N VAL A 23 -6.24 0.76 2.77
CA VAL A 23 -5.50 -0.15 3.62
C VAL A 23 -5.44 0.44 5.03
N THR A 24 -4.99 1.69 5.19
CA THR A 24 -4.92 2.38 6.49
C THR A 24 -6.28 2.50 7.19
N GLU A 25 -7.35 2.84 6.47
CA GLU A 25 -8.70 2.92 7.04
C GLU A 25 -9.20 1.56 7.53
N ARG A 26 -8.84 0.48 6.84
CA ARG A 26 -9.18 -0.89 7.24
C ARG A 26 -8.37 -1.36 8.45
N TRP A 27 -7.10 -0.97 8.56
CA TRP A 27 -6.28 -1.21 9.75
C TRP A 27 -6.77 -0.42 10.97
N ASN A 28 -7.17 0.83 10.80
CA ASN A 28 -7.67 1.68 11.89
C ASN A 28 -9.01 1.21 12.47
N ARG A 29 -9.72 0.30 11.79
CA ARG A 29 -10.97 -0.31 12.25
C ARG A 29 -10.79 -1.66 12.94
N LEU A 30 -9.58 -2.23 12.91
CA LEU A 30 -9.29 -3.49 13.60
C LEU A 30 -9.00 -3.22 15.08
N PRO A 31 -9.45 -4.09 16.01
CA PRO A 31 -9.12 -3.98 17.42
C PRO A 31 -7.59 -4.08 17.58
N ARG A 32 -7.00 -3.19 18.39
CA ARG A 32 -5.55 -3.08 18.57
C ARG A 32 -4.84 -4.39 18.95
N GLU A 33 -5.55 -5.35 19.53
CA GLU A 33 -5.00 -6.69 19.84
C GLU A 33 -4.72 -7.54 18.60
N ASP A 34 -5.54 -7.46 17.54
CA ASP A 34 -5.21 -8.06 16.24
C ASP A 34 -4.07 -7.29 15.55
N VAL A 35 -3.85 -6.03 15.95
CA VAL A 35 -2.82 -5.15 15.37
C VAL A 35 -1.41 -5.47 15.89
N GLU A 36 -1.27 -6.10 17.05
CA GLU A 36 0.01 -6.53 17.63
C GLU A 36 0.31 -8.02 17.38
N SER A 37 -0.38 -8.63 16.43
CA SER A 37 -0.11 -10.02 16.04
C SER A 37 1.19 -10.13 15.23
N PRO A 38 2.02 -11.16 15.46
CA PRO A 38 3.24 -11.42 14.68
C PRO A 38 3.02 -11.48 13.17
N SER A 39 1.81 -11.85 12.74
CA SER A 39 1.38 -11.86 11.34
C SER A 39 1.37 -10.48 10.68
N LEU A 40 1.15 -9.42 11.45
CA LEU A 40 1.05 -8.06 10.97
C LEU A 40 2.41 -7.39 10.84
N GLU A 41 3.33 -7.68 11.76
CA GLU A 41 4.72 -7.27 11.66
C GLU A 41 5.39 -7.87 10.41
N ILE A 42 5.08 -9.14 10.11
CA ILE A 42 5.47 -9.80 8.86
C ILE A 42 4.78 -9.12 7.66
N PHE A 43 3.50 -8.77 7.77
CA PHE A 43 2.79 -8.10 6.68
C PHE A 43 3.33 -6.68 6.41
N GLN A 44 3.71 -5.92 7.44
CA GLN A 44 4.33 -4.60 7.30
C GLN A 44 5.72 -4.69 6.69
N THR A 45 6.56 -5.63 7.14
CA THR A 45 7.90 -5.84 6.55
C THR A 45 7.81 -6.24 5.07
N HIS A 46 6.84 -7.07 4.71
CA HIS A 46 6.59 -7.41 3.30
C HIS A 46 6.09 -6.21 2.48
N LEU A 47 5.22 -5.38 3.05
CA LEU A 47 4.76 -4.14 2.40
C LEU A 47 5.90 -3.14 2.21
N ASP A 48 6.73 -2.94 3.23
CA ASP A 48 7.85 -2.01 3.19
C ASP A 48 8.90 -2.45 2.16
N ALA A 49 9.21 -3.75 2.13
CA ALA A 49 10.06 -4.33 1.09
C ALA A 49 9.47 -4.15 -0.33
N ALA A 50 8.16 -4.38 -0.52
CA ALA A 50 7.51 -4.18 -1.81
C ALA A 50 7.48 -2.70 -2.25
N LEU A 51 7.37 -1.77 -1.31
CA LEU A 51 7.40 -0.33 -1.57
C LEU A 51 8.82 0.18 -1.87
N CYS A 52 9.84 -0.36 -1.19
CA CYS A 52 11.25 -0.09 -1.51
C CYS A 52 11.63 -0.56 -2.92
N ASN A 53 11.09 -1.70 -3.38
CA ASN A 53 11.31 -2.21 -4.73
C ASN A 53 10.59 -1.42 -5.85
N LEU A 54 9.79 -0.42 -5.50
CA LEU A 54 9.10 0.46 -6.46
C LEU A 54 9.86 1.79 -6.70
N VAL A 55 11.03 1.98 -6.07
CA VAL A 55 11.94 3.13 -6.27
C VAL A 55 12.77 2.97 -7.54
#